data_AF-A0A838UEY8-F1
#
_entry.id   AF-A0A838UEY8-F1
#
_cell.length_a   1.000
_cell.length_b   1.000
_cell.length_c   1.000
_cell.angle_alpha   90.00
_cell.angle_beta   90.00
_cell.angle_gamma   90.00
#
_symmetry.space_group_name_H-M   'P 1'
#
loop_
_entity.id
_entity.type
_entity.pdbx_description
1 polymer ?
#
loop_
_entity_poly.entity_id
_entity_poly.type
_entity_poly.pdbx_seq_one_letter_code
_entity_poly.pdbx_strand_id
1 'polypeptide(L)'
;GDPDRLARELHAEAGLKRWEAERSPSAAASAVFAVLGLGAIDILILAPVVIWIGGTLLGLFIAALAAFGVGAVLTVAGPFVIHAAPVTALLLAGLGLVAAAASLGALATLGAIGCTHALVWYGRLHLRLLRPALEPHGIAA
;
A
#
# COMPACT_ATOMS: atom_id res chain seq x y z
N GLY A 1 34.05 32.79 43.83
CA GLY A 1 34.55 31.53 43.25
C GLY A 1 33.72 30.42 43.83
N ASP A 2 32.74 29.97 43.06
CA ASP A 2 31.85 28.88 43.46
C ASP A 2 32.04 27.74 42.44
N PRO A 3 32.64 26.61 42.84
CA PRO A 3 32.98 25.52 41.93
C PRO A 3 31.74 24.91 41.25
N ASP A 4 30.60 24.90 41.94
CA ASP A 4 29.35 24.32 41.39
C ASP A 4 28.80 25.15 40.25
N ARG A 5 29.02 26.47 40.27
CA ARG A 5 28.64 27.36 39.17
C ARG A 5 29.51 27.11 37.93
N LEU A 6 30.82 26.94 38.11
CA LEU A 6 31.76 26.70 37.01
C LEU A 6 31.50 25.36 36.32
N ALA A 7 31.15 24.32 37.08
CA ALA A 7 30.80 23.02 36.52
C ALA A 7 29.57 23.10 35.61
N ARG A 8 28.53 23.86 36.00
CA ARG A 8 27.33 24.08 35.17
C ARG A 8 27.64 24.87 33.90
N GLU A 9 28.50 25.89 34.01
CA GLU A 9 28.91 26.72 32.86
C GLU A 9 29.74 25.92 31.83
N LEU A 10 30.69 25.09 32.30
CA LEU A 10 31.48 24.19 31.44
C LEU A 10 30.62 23.10 30.77
N HIS A 11 29.65 22.55 31.49
CA HIS A 11 28.77 21.52 30.94
C HIS A 11 27.84 22.10 29.87
N ALA A 12 27.39 23.34 30.06
CA ALA A 12 26.61 24.09 29.08
C ALA A 12 27.46 24.43 27.83
N GLU A 13 28.69 24.91 27.98
CA GLU A 13 29.58 25.16 26.83
C GLU A 13 29.93 23.90 26.05
N ALA A 14 30.20 22.78 26.74
CA ALA A 14 30.46 21.50 26.10
C ALA A 14 29.24 20.98 25.31
N GLY A 15 28.04 21.15 25.87
CA GLY A 15 26.79 20.82 25.18
C GLY A 15 26.53 21.69 23.96
N LEU A 16 26.78 23.00 24.06
CA LEU A 16 26.61 23.96 22.96
C LEU A 16 27.60 23.70 21.82
N LYS A 17 28.89 23.50 22.14
CA LYS A 17 29.93 23.14 21.16
C LYS A 17 29.62 21.84 20.45
N ARG A 18 29.14 20.83 21.18
CA ARG A 18 28.79 19.53 20.61
C ARG A 18 27.58 19.65 19.69
N TRP A 19 26.58 20.42 20.08
CA TRP A 19 25.43 20.70 19.22
C TRP A 19 25.81 21.50 17.98
N GLU A 20 26.66 22.53 18.08
CA GLU A 20 27.18 23.29 16.93
C GLU A 20 28.01 22.41 15.98
N ALA A 21 28.78 21.47 16.51
CA ALA A 21 29.55 20.52 15.72
C ALA A 21 28.65 19.49 14.99
N GLU A 22 27.58 19.02 15.65
CA GLU A 22 26.63 18.09 15.07
C GLU A 22 25.63 18.77 14.09
N ARG A 23 25.37 20.09 14.24
CA ARG A 23 24.47 20.89 13.37
C ARG A 23 25.10 21.37 12.05
N SER A 24 25.94 20.56 11.41
CA SER A 24 26.44 20.96 10.09
C SER A 24 25.33 20.86 9.02
N PRO A 25 25.11 21.90 8.20
CA PRO A 25 24.13 21.87 7.10
C PRO A 25 24.40 20.73 6.11
N SER A 26 25.67 20.33 5.96
CA SER A 26 26.09 19.21 5.13
C SER A 26 25.67 17.86 5.72
N ALA A 27 25.76 17.65 7.04
CA ALA A 27 25.26 16.42 7.67
C ALA A 27 23.73 16.30 7.51
N ALA A 28 22.99 17.39 7.72
CA ALA A 28 21.54 17.42 7.50
C ALA A 28 21.17 17.12 6.04
N ALA A 29 21.87 17.71 5.07
CA ALA A 29 21.65 17.43 3.65
C ALA A 29 21.92 15.96 3.30
N SER A 30 23.02 15.38 3.79
CA SER A 30 23.37 13.97 3.55
C SER A 30 22.32 13.00 4.12
N ALA A 31 21.74 13.32 5.29
CA ALA A 31 20.65 12.54 5.88
C ALA A 31 19.36 12.62 5.05
N VAL A 32 19.01 13.82 4.53
CA VAL A 32 17.85 13.98 3.65
C VAL A 32 18.03 13.19 2.34
N PHE A 33 19.20 13.25 1.72
CA PHE A 33 19.49 12.46 0.52
C PHE A 33 19.50 10.94 0.79
N ALA A 34 19.97 10.51 1.95
CA ALA A 34 19.91 9.10 2.36
C ALA A 34 18.46 8.63 2.56
N VAL A 35 17.61 9.43 3.18
CA VAL A 35 16.17 9.11 3.37
C VAL A 35 15.43 9.10 2.03
N LEU A 36 15.68 10.09 1.16
CA LEU A 36 15.10 10.13 -0.18
C LEU A 36 15.57 8.94 -1.03
N GLY A 37 16.85 8.57 -0.95
CA GLY A 37 17.40 7.40 -1.63
C GLY A 37 16.81 6.07 -1.11
N LEU A 38 16.61 5.95 0.20
CA LEU A 38 15.96 4.80 0.81
C LEU A 38 14.49 4.68 0.38
N GLY A 39 13.77 5.80 0.33
CA GLY A 39 12.39 5.85 -0.20
C GLY A 39 12.32 5.54 -1.70
N ALA A 40 13.32 5.93 -2.48
CA ALA A 40 13.40 5.62 -3.91
C ALA A 40 13.57 4.11 -4.16
N ILE A 41 14.37 3.42 -3.35
CA ILE A 41 14.53 1.96 -3.43
C ILE A 41 13.21 1.26 -3.10
N ASP A 42 12.49 1.74 -2.07
CA ASP A 42 11.17 1.20 -1.72
C ASP A 42 10.17 1.33 -2.86
N ILE A 43 10.07 2.51 -3.47
CA ILE A 43 9.19 2.75 -4.62
C ILE A 43 9.57 1.85 -5.80
N LEU A 44 10.86 1.67 -6.08
CA LEU A 44 11.32 0.84 -7.21
C LEU A 44 10.90 -0.63 -7.07
N ILE A 45 10.77 -1.14 -5.85
CA ILE A 45 10.39 -2.54 -5.57
C ILE A 45 8.88 -2.67 -5.32
N LEU A 46 8.30 -1.78 -4.52
CA LEU A 46 6.89 -1.83 -4.13
C LEU A 46 5.96 -1.42 -5.27
N ALA A 47 6.29 -0.35 -6.02
CA ALA A 47 5.44 0.13 -7.10
C ALA A 47 5.15 -0.94 -8.16
N PRO A 48 6.13 -1.70 -8.71
CA PRO A 48 5.82 -2.73 -9.68
C PRO A 48 4.92 -3.82 -9.08
N VAL A 49 5.14 -4.23 -7.82
CA VAL A 49 4.29 -5.22 -7.16
C VAL A 49 2.83 -4.74 -7.05
N VAL A 50 2.63 -3.49 -6.61
CA VAL A 50 1.29 -2.90 -6.50
C VAL A 50 0.63 -2.75 -7.88
N ILE A 51 1.40 -2.38 -8.91
CA ILE A 51 0.89 -2.30 -10.28
C ILE A 51 0.48 -3.69 -10.79
N TRP A 52 1.27 -4.74 -10.57
CA TRP A 52 0.93 -6.10 -10.98
C TRP A 52 -0.33 -6.61 -10.28
N ILE A 53 -0.43 -6.44 -8.96
CA ILE A 53 -1.59 -6.85 -8.18
C ILE A 53 -2.82 -6.04 -8.58
N GLY A 54 -2.69 -4.72 -8.66
CA GLY A 54 -3.77 -3.81 -9.03
C GLY A 54 -4.27 -4.06 -10.46
N GLY A 55 -3.35 -4.29 -11.41
CA GLY A 55 -3.68 -4.66 -12.78
C GLY A 55 -4.40 -6.00 -12.88
N THR A 56 -3.97 -6.99 -12.10
CA THR A 56 -4.65 -8.30 -12.04
C THR A 56 -6.06 -8.16 -11.47
N LEU A 57 -6.23 -7.41 -10.38
CA LEU A 57 -7.55 -7.13 -9.80
C LEU A 57 -8.46 -6.39 -10.77
N LEU A 58 -7.94 -5.37 -11.46
CA LEU A 58 -8.68 -4.65 -12.49
C LEU A 58 -9.10 -5.58 -13.63
N GLY A 59 -8.21 -6.45 -14.09
CA GLY A 59 -8.51 -7.46 -15.10
C GLY A 59 -9.62 -8.42 -14.65
N LEU A 60 -9.60 -8.87 -13.39
CA LEU A 60 -10.66 -9.70 -12.83
C LEU A 60 -12.01 -8.97 -12.78
N PHE A 61 -12.03 -7.68 -12.42
CA PHE A 61 -13.25 -6.89 -12.46
C PHE A 61 -13.79 -6.73 -13.88
N ILE A 62 -12.94 -6.42 -14.85
CA ILE A 62 -13.34 -6.31 -16.27
C ILE A 62 -13.88 -7.66 -16.76
N ALA A 63 -13.20 -8.77 -16.44
CA ALA A 63 -13.64 -10.11 -16.79
C ALA A 63 -15.00 -10.46 -16.17
N ALA A 64 -15.22 -10.10 -14.90
CA ALA A 64 -16.50 -10.28 -14.22
C ALA A 64 -17.61 -9.46 -14.92
N LEU A 65 -17.36 -8.19 -15.23
CA LEU A 65 -18.35 -7.34 -15.93
C LEU A 65 -18.68 -7.89 -17.34
N ALA A 66 -17.66 -8.30 -18.09
CA ALA A 66 -17.84 -8.86 -19.43
C ALA A 66 -18.62 -10.18 -19.37
N ALA A 67 -18.24 -11.10 -18.48
CA ALA A 67 -18.94 -12.36 -18.26
C ALA A 67 -20.39 -12.13 -17.82
N PHE A 68 -20.64 -11.16 -16.93
CA PHE A 68 -21.98 -10.79 -16.51
C PHE A 68 -22.83 -10.32 -17.69
N GLY A 69 -22.27 -9.43 -18.53
CA GLY A 69 -22.94 -8.94 -19.74
C GLY A 69 -23.28 -10.06 -20.73
N VAL A 70 -22.31 -10.94 -21.01
CA VAL A 70 -22.54 -12.12 -21.87
C VAL A 70 -23.60 -13.04 -21.28
N GLY A 71 -23.54 -13.33 -19.98
CA GLY A 71 -24.51 -14.18 -19.30
C GLY A 71 -25.92 -13.60 -19.33
N ALA A 72 -26.05 -12.28 -19.15
CA ALA A 72 -27.33 -11.58 -19.25
C ALA A 72 -27.91 -11.67 -20.67
N VAL A 73 -27.08 -11.44 -21.71
CA VAL A 73 -27.49 -11.56 -23.11
C VAL A 73 -27.89 -13.00 -23.45
N LEU A 74 -27.13 -14.00 -23.01
CA LEU A 74 -27.47 -15.42 -23.22
C LEU A 74 -28.79 -15.81 -22.54
N THR A 75 -29.07 -15.26 -21.36
CA THR A 75 -30.31 -15.54 -20.64
C THR A 75 -31.53 -14.90 -21.31
N VAL A 76 -31.41 -13.63 -21.75
CA VAL A 76 -32.55 -12.86 -22.26
C VAL A 76 -32.75 -13.04 -23.77
N ALA A 77 -31.69 -12.84 -24.55
CA ALA A 77 -31.75 -12.86 -26.01
C ALA A 77 -31.37 -14.22 -26.61
N GLY A 78 -30.56 -15.02 -25.89
CA GLY A 78 -30.08 -16.33 -26.35
C GLY A 78 -31.16 -17.22 -26.97
N PRO A 79 -32.32 -17.43 -26.31
CA PRO A 79 -33.40 -18.27 -26.85
C PRO A 79 -33.98 -17.82 -28.20
N PHE A 80 -33.83 -16.53 -28.54
CA PHE A 80 -34.39 -15.95 -29.76
C PHE A 80 -33.36 -15.81 -30.87
N VAL A 81 -32.06 -15.79 -30.55
CA VAL A 81 -30.99 -15.54 -31.53
C VAL A 81 -30.15 -16.79 -31.81
N ILE A 82 -30.03 -17.72 -30.84
CA ILE A 82 -29.28 -18.97 -30.98
C ILE A 82 -30.26 -20.13 -31.10
N HIS A 83 -30.52 -20.57 -32.33
CA HIS A 83 -31.48 -21.62 -32.64
C HIS A 83 -30.88 -23.04 -32.58
N ALA A 84 -29.56 -23.15 -32.57
CA ALA A 84 -28.84 -24.43 -32.58
C ALA A 84 -28.79 -25.14 -31.22
N ALA A 85 -29.19 -24.46 -30.13
CA ALA A 85 -29.13 -24.97 -28.77
C ALA A 85 -30.53 -25.00 -28.14
N PRO A 86 -30.85 -25.99 -27.27
CA PRO A 86 -32.12 -26.01 -26.57
C PRO A 86 -32.21 -24.82 -25.61
N VAL A 87 -33.39 -24.21 -25.53
CA VAL A 87 -33.66 -23.01 -24.71
C VAL A 87 -33.24 -23.20 -23.25
N THR A 88 -33.51 -24.37 -22.67
CA THR A 88 -33.12 -24.69 -21.29
C THR A 88 -31.61 -24.65 -21.06
N ALA A 89 -30.81 -25.11 -22.02
CA ALA A 89 -29.35 -25.05 -21.92
C ALA A 89 -28.84 -23.62 -22.00
N LEU A 90 -29.42 -22.79 -22.87
CA LEU A 90 -29.07 -21.36 -22.98
C LEU A 90 -29.38 -20.59 -21.70
N LEU A 91 -30.55 -20.84 -21.09
CA LEU A 91 -30.93 -20.24 -19.82
C LEU A 91 -30.00 -20.67 -18.69
N LEU A 92 -29.71 -21.97 -18.56
CA LEU A 92 -28.80 -22.47 -17.52
C LEU A 92 -27.37 -21.95 -17.71
N ALA A 93 -26.88 -21.89 -18.94
CA ALA A 93 -25.55 -21.34 -19.24
C ALA A 93 -25.49 -19.83 -18.91
N GLY A 94 -26.52 -19.07 -19.29
CA GLY A 94 -26.60 -17.64 -18.99
C GLY A 94 -26.68 -17.35 -17.49
N LEU A 95 -27.60 -18.01 -16.78
CA LEU A 95 -27.74 -17.88 -15.31
C LEU A 95 -26.46 -18.32 -14.58
N GLY A 96 -25.87 -19.43 -14.99
CA GLY A 96 -24.60 -19.92 -14.44
C GLY A 96 -23.48 -18.91 -14.64
N LEU A 97 -23.38 -18.29 -15.82
CA LEU A 97 -22.36 -17.30 -16.12
C LEU A 97 -22.58 -15.98 -15.34
N VAL A 98 -23.82 -15.54 -15.18
CA VAL A 98 -24.18 -14.37 -14.34
C VAL A 98 -23.81 -14.63 -12.87
N ALA A 99 -24.14 -15.81 -12.34
CA ALA A 99 -23.82 -16.18 -10.97
C ALA A 99 -22.30 -16.30 -10.75
N ALA A 100 -21.58 -16.92 -11.70
CA ALA A 100 -20.12 -17.03 -11.65
C ALA A 100 -19.45 -15.65 -11.73
N ALA A 101 -19.93 -14.76 -12.60
CA ALA A 101 -19.44 -13.40 -12.71
C ALA A 101 -19.63 -12.59 -11.41
N ALA A 102 -20.80 -12.69 -10.78
CA ALA A 102 -21.06 -12.06 -9.49
C ALA A 102 -20.13 -12.59 -8.38
N SER A 103 -19.93 -13.92 -8.33
CA SER A 103 -18.99 -14.54 -7.38
C SER A 103 -17.55 -14.08 -7.61
N LEU A 104 -17.11 -14.02 -8.86
CA LEU A 104 -15.79 -13.52 -9.22
C LEU A 104 -15.58 -12.06 -8.79
N GLY A 105 -16.59 -11.21 -9.03
CA GLY A 105 -16.56 -9.82 -8.60
C GLY A 105 -16.48 -9.67 -7.07
N ALA A 106 -17.19 -10.52 -6.32
CA ALA A 106 -17.11 -10.54 -4.86
C ALA A 106 -15.72 -10.96 -4.37
N LEU A 107 -15.13 -12.00 -4.97
CA LEU A 107 -13.77 -12.45 -4.64
C LEU A 107 -12.72 -11.40 -4.98
N ALA A 108 -12.83 -10.75 -6.14
CA ALA A 108 -11.96 -9.63 -6.52
C ALA A 108 -12.08 -8.46 -5.53
N THR A 109 -13.29 -8.17 -5.04
CA THR A 109 -13.51 -7.14 -4.00
C THR A 109 -12.84 -7.50 -2.68
N LEU A 110 -12.97 -8.75 -2.21
CA LEU A 110 -12.24 -9.22 -1.02
C LEU A 110 -10.72 -9.11 -1.21
N GLY A 111 -10.22 -9.46 -2.39
CA GLY A 111 -8.82 -9.28 -2.76
C GLY A 111 -8.37 -7.82 -2.67
N ALA A 112 -9.16 -6.90 -3.21
CA ALA A 112 -8.88 -5.46 -3.16
C ALA A 112 -8.87 -4.91 -1.72
N ILE A 113 -9.81 -5.33 -0.88
CA ILE A 113 -9.82 -4.99 0.56
C ILE A 113 -8.57 -5.53 1.24
N GLY A 114 -8.22 -6.80 1.00
CA GLY A 114 -7.01 -7.42 1.53
C GLY A 114 -5.74 -6.67 1.14
N CYS A 115 -5.63 -6.26 -0.13
CA CYS A 115 -4.52 -5.45 -0.64
C CYS A 115 -4.44 -4.09 0.05
N THR A 116 -5.59 -3.43 0.26
CA THR A 116 -5.66 -2.13 0.96
C THR A 116 -5.22 -2.28 2.42
N HIS A 117 -5.67 -3.33 3.11
CA HIS A 117 -5.23 -3.65 4.47
C HIS A 117 -3.73 -3.94 4.54
N ALA A 118 -3.19 -4.70 3.59
CA ALA A 118 -1.76 -5.00 3.50
C ALA A 118 -0.94 -3.71 3.29
N LEU A 119 -1.40 -2.79 2.44
CA LEU A 119 -0.72 -1.52 2.17
C LEU A 119 -0.71 -0.61 3.41
N VAL A 120 -1.84 -0.53 4.12
CA VAL A 120 -1.94 0.21 5.39
C VAL A 120 -1.05 -0.43 6.46
N TRP A 121 -1.03 -1.76 6.55
CA TRP A 121 -0.16 -2.48 7.48
C TRP A 121 1.31 -2.23 7.18
N TYR A 122 1.71 -2.25 5.90
CA TYR A 122 3.06 -1.94 5.44
C TYR A 122 3.50 -0.53 5.86
N GLY A 123 2.67 0.48 5.60
CA GLY A 123 2.94 1.86 6.04
C GLY A 123 3.08 1.97 7.57
N ARG A 124 2.21 1.27 8.33
CA ARG A 124 2.31 1.23 9.79
C ARG A 124 3.56 0.52 10.29
N LEU A 125 4.00 -0.55 9.63
CA LEU A 125 5.24 -1.26 9.96
C LEU A 125 6.44 -0.32 9.79
N HIS A 126 6.48 0.42 8.69
CA HIS A 126 7.54 1.39 8.43
C HIS A 126 7.59 2.47 9.52
N LEU A 127 6.44 3.04 9.90
CA LEU A 127 6.36 4.03 10.97
C LEU A 127 6.74 3.45 12.35
N ARG A 128 6.38 2.19 12.64
CA ARG A 128 6.76 1.51 13.89
C ARG A 128 8.27 1.31 13.99
N LEU A 129 8.95 1.00 12.89
CA LEU A 129 10.41 0.82 12.86
C LEU A 129 11.17 2.15 12.95
N LEU A 130 10.58 3.24 12.43
CA LEU A 130 11.18 4.58 12.54
C LEU A 130 10.95 5.22 13.91
N ARG A 131 9.93 4.80 14.65
CA ARG A 131 9.56 5.41 15.94
C ARG A 131 10.70 5.44 16.98
N PRO A 132 11.49 4.37 17.19
CA PRO A 132 12.64 4.40 18.12
C PRO A 132 13.77 5.34 17.69
N ALA A 133 13.86 5.67 16.39
CA ALA A 133 14.84 6.64 15.87
C ALA A 133 14.31 8.08 15.89
N LEU A 134 12.98 8.26 15.79
CA LEU A 134 12.27 9.54 15.86
C LEU A 134 12.01 9.99 17.30
N GLU A 135 12.00 9.05 18.24
CA GLU A 135 12.11 9.29 19.68
C GLU A 135 13.58 9.03 20.10
N PRO A 136 14.56 9.91 19.77
CA PRO A 136 15.80 9.92 20.52
C PRO A 136 15.40 9.98 21.98
N HIS A 137 15.97 9.09 22.79
CA HIS A 137 15.74 9.07 24.22
C HIS A 137 15.93 10.50 24.74
N GLY A 138 14.81 11.17 25.02
CA GLY A 138 14.78 12.38 25.79
C GLY A 138 15.27 12.00 27.17
N ILE A 139 16.59 12.09 27.34
CA ILE A 139 17.28 12.42 28.58
C ILE A 139 16.74 11.62 29.77
N ALA A 140 17.25 10.40 29.94
CA ALA A 140 17.39 9.85 31.28
C ALA A 140 18.48 10.68 31.99
N ALA A 141 18.07 11.77 32.63
CA ALA A 141 18.77 12.46 33.71
C ALA A 141 17.77 13.36 34.44
#